data_AF-A0A317YKJ0-F1
#
_entry.id   AF-A0A317YKJ0-F1
#
_cell.length_a   1.000
_cell.length_b   1.000
_cell.length_c   1.000
_cell.angle_alpha   90.00
_cell.angle_beta   90.00
_cell.angle_gamma   90.00
#
_symmetry.space_group_name_H-M   'P 1'
#
loop_
_entity.id
_entity.type
_entity.pdbx_description
1 polymer ?
#
loop_
_entity_poly.entity_id
_entity_poly.type
_entity_poly.pdbx_seq_one_letter_code
_entity_poly.pdbx_strand_id
1 'polypeptide(L)'
;FVLSLITLLVIMIFFVTSVDSATYVLGMLSSSGDINPKSFVKVSWGIIMALFAIIMIYTGGTQAIQNLLIIAALPFSVVIIAMIWSLLKSLSEEKPRNSNK
;
A
#
# COMPACT_ATOMS: atom_id res chain seq x y z
N PHE A 1 -11.97 -15.37 26.92
CA PHE A 1 -12.66 -14.08 26.74
C PHE A 1 -11.71 -12.89 26.78
N VAL A 2 -10.93 -12.70 27.86
CA VAL A 2 -9.93 -11.61 27.97
C VAL A 2 -8.96 -11.59 26.78
N LEU A 3 -8.44 -12.75 26.37
CA LEU A 3 -7.54 -12.86 25.22
C LEU A 3 -8.21 -12.41 23.91
N SER A 4 -9.46 -12.79 23.67
CA SER A 4 -10.23 -12.39 22.47
C SER A 4 -10.42 -10.87 22.41
N LEU A 5 -10.64 -10.21 23.55
CA LEU A 5 -10.77 -8.76 23.63
C LEU A 5 -9.45 -8.06 23.30
N ILE A 6 -8.33 -8.57 23.84
CA ILE A 6 -6.99 -8.05 23.52
C ILE A 6 -6.69 -8.24 22.04
N THR A 7 -6.98 -9.41 21.47
CA THR A 7 -6.78 -9.68 20.04
C THR A 7 -7.60 -8.75 19.16
N LEU A 8 -8.87 -8.51 19.49
CA LEU A 8 -9.72 -7.56 18.76
C LEU A 8 -9.10 -6.15 18.76
N LEU A 9 -8.64 -5.69 19.93
CA LEU A 9 -8.03 -4.38 20.09
C LEU A 9 -6.74 -4.26 19.24
N VAL A 10 -5.88 -5.27 19.30
CA VAL A 10 -4.64 -5.32 18.51
C VAL A 10 -4.95 -5.30 17.01
N ILE A 11 -5.88 -6.14 16.53
CA ILE A 11 -6.28 -6.16 15.12
C ILE A 11 -6.83 -4.79 14.69
N MET A 12 -7.64 -4.14 15.52
CA MET A 12 -8.19 -2.82 15.23
C MET A 12 -7.09 -1.76 15.08
N ILE A 13 -6.11 -1.71 15.98
CA ILE A 13 -5.00 -0.76 15.90
C ILE A 13 -4.15 -1.02 14.66
N PHE A 14 -3.78 -2.27 14.40
CA PHE A 14 -3.00 -2.62 13.20
C PHE A 14 -3.75 -2.28 11.92
N PHE A 15 -5.06 -2.50 11.90
CA PHE A 15 -5.91 -2.16 10.75
C PHE A 15 -5.94 -0.64 10.50
N VAL A 16 -6.17 0.17 11.52
CA VAL A 16 -6.21 1.65 11.39
C VAL A 16 -4.88 2.20 10.90
N THR A 17 -3.76 1.75 11.48
CA THR A 17 -2.41 2.18 11.07
C THR A 17 -2.07 1.76 9.64
N SER A 18 -2.50 0.56 9.23
CA SER A 18 -2.31 0.06 7.86
C SER A 18 -3.10 0.88 6.85
N VAL A 19 -4.36 1.21 7.14
CA VAL A 19 -5.21 2.03 6.26
C VAL A 19 -4.68 3.47 6.16
N ASP A 20 -4.20 4.06 7.26
CA ASP A 20 -3.60 5.41 7.23
C ASP A 20 -2.38 5.45 6.29
N SER A 21 -1.48 4.47 6.41
CA SER A 21 -0.31 4.37 5.52
C SER A 21 -0.71 4.13 4.05
N ALA A 22 -1.70 3.29 3.79
CA ALA A 22 -2.19 3.01 2.44
C ALA A 22 -2.82 4.23 1.77
N THR A 23 -3.71 4.94 2.49
CA THR A 23 -4.35 6.16 1.97
C THR A 23 -3.35 7.30 1.76
N TYR A 24 -2.30 7.38 2.58
CA TYR A 24 -1.21 8.34 2.39
C TYR A 24 -0.44 8.08 1.09
N VAL A 25 0.01 6.85 0.84
CA VAL A 25 0.74 6.49 -0.39
C VAL A 25 -0.14 6.69 -1.62
N LEU A 26 -1.40 6.24 -1.58
CA LEU A 26 -2.34 6.45 -2.69
C LEU A 26 -2.63 7.93 -2.93
N GLY A 27 -2.74 8.73 -1.87
CA GLY A 27 -2.91 10.17 -1.93
C GLY A 27 -1.72 10.88 -2.56
N MET A 28 -0.49 10.50 -2.20
CA MET A 28 0.75 11.02 -2.79
C MET A 28 0.82 10.69 -4.28
N LEU A 29 0.58 9.43 -4.65
CA LEU A 29 0.59 9.00 -6.06
C LEU A 29 -0.49 9.72 -6.89
N SER A 30 -1.66 10.00 -6.29
CA SER A 30 -2.76 10.73 -6.95
C SER A 30 -2.55 12.24 -7.00
N SER A 31 -1.59 12.77 -6.23
CA SER A 31 -1.28 14.20 -6.13
C SER A 31 0.07 14.52 -6.80
N SER A 32 0.42 13.80 -7.87
CA SER A 32 1.69 13.98 -8.61
C SER A 32 2.95 13.88 -7.75
N GLY A 33 2.93 13.07 -6.69
CA GLY A 33 4.07 12.89 -5.79
C GLY A 33 4.12 13.89 -4.62
N ASP A 34 3.05 14.65 -4.37
CA ASP A 34 3.00 15.56 -3.21
C ASP A 34 3.14 14.77 -1.89
N ILE A 35 4.19 15.11 -1.14
CA ILE A 35 4.52 14.51 0.16
C ILE A 35 3.53 14.87 1.27
N ASN A 36 2.69 15.88 1.06
CA ASN A 36 1.62 16.29 1.96
C ASN A 36 0.27 16.30 1.25
N PRO A 37 -0.24 15.12 0.82
CA PRO A 37 -1.48 15.05 0.07
C PRO A 37 -2.64 15.58 0.94
N LYS A 38 -3.52 16.38 0.31
CA LYS A 38 -4.68 16.99 0.98
C LYS A 38 -5.52 15.91 1.67
N SER A 39 -5.98 16.19 2.88
CA SER A 39 -6.79 15.24 3.68
C SER A 39 -8.00 14.70 2.93
N PHE A 40 -8.62 15.49 2.05
CA PHE A 40 -9.74 15.05 1.22
C PHE A 40 -9.39 13.88 0.29
N VAL A 41 -8.19 13.88 -0.30
CA VAL A 41 -7.72 12.81 -1.19
C VAL A 41 -7.49 11.51 -0.41
N LYS A 42 -6.95 11.61 0.81
CA LYS A 42 -6.76 10.44 1.69
C LYS A 42 -8.10 9.82 2.06
N VAL A 43 -9.08 10.65 2.44
CA VAL A 43 -10.44 10.19 2.80
C VAL A 43 -11.15 9.55 1.60
N SER A 44 -11.03 10.11 0.39
CA SER A 44 -11.64 9.49 -0.80
C SER A 44 -11.10 8.10 -1.07
N TRP A 45 -9.79 7.89 -0.95
CA TRP A 45 -9.18 6.56 -1.09
C TRP A 45 -9.62 5.59 0.00
N GLY A 46 -9.75 6.06 1.25
CA GLY A 46 -10.30 5.25 2.34
C GLY A 46 -11.71 4.74 2.05
N ILE A 47 -12.59 5.62 1.55
CA ILE A 47 -13.97 5.25 1.17
C ILE A 47 -13.98 4.27 0.00
N ILE A 48 -13.16 4.49 -1.03
CA ILE A 48 -13.06 3.59 -2.18
C ILE A 48 -12.63 2.18 -1.72
N MET A 49 -11.63 2.06 -0.85
CA MET A 49 -11.18 0.76 -0.33
C MET A 49 -12.27 0.06 0.49
N ALA A 50 -13.01 0.79 1.32
CA ALA A 50 -14.11 0.24 2.11
C ALA A 50 -15.26 -0.28 1.22
N LEU A 51 -15.65 0.52 0.22
CA LEU A 51 -16.67 0.12 -0.77
C LEU A 51 -16.21 -1.11 -1.56
N PHE A 52 -14.94 -1.13 -1.98
CA PHE A 52 -14.36 -2.24 -2.70
C PHE A 52 -14.42 -3.53 -1.89
N ALA A 53 -14.05 -3.48 -0.60
CA ALA A 53 -14.14 -4.62 0.30
C ALA A 53 -15.58 -5.14 0.42
N ILE A 54 -16.57 -4.25 0.60
CA ILE A 54 -17.99 -4.62 0.70
C ILE A 54 -18.47 -5.33 -0.58
N ILE A 55 -18.16 -4.76 -1.75
CA ILE A 55 -18.56 -5.32 -3.05
C ILE A 55 -17.92 -6.71 -3.26
N MET A 56 -16.65 -6.88 -2.91
CA MET A 56 -15.96 -8.15 -3.08
C MET A 56 -16.48 -9.23 -2.13
N ILE A 57 -16.77 -8.87 -0.88
CA ILE A 57 -17.40 -9.80 0.08
C ILE A 57 -18.78 -10.23 -0.43
N TYR A 58 -19.57 -9.31 -0.99
CA TYR A 58 -20.90 -9.62 -1.51
C TYR A 58 -20.88 -10.54 -2.74
N THR A 59 -19.92 -10.36 -3.66
CA THR A 59 -19.90 -11.09 -4.94
C THR A 59 -19.36 -12.51 -4.83
N GLY A 60 -18.36 -12.76 -3.99
CA GLY A 60 -17.76 -14.08 -3.87
C GLY A 60 -16.97 -14.31 -2.58
N GLY A 61 -17.28 -13.53 -1.54
CA GLY A 61 -16.69 -13.67 -0.22
C GLY A 61 -15.17 -13.50 -0.20
N THR A 62 -14.52 -14.24 0.67
CA THR A 62 -13.06 -14.20 0.85
C THR A 62 -12.30 -14.75 -0.36
N GLN A 63 -12.88 -15.71 -1.09
CA GLN A 63 -12.27 -16.29 -2.28
C GLN A 63 -12.13 -15.27 -3.41
N ALA A 64 -13.16 -14.43 -3.62
CA ALA A 64 -13.10 -13.36 -4.60
C ALA A 64 -11.96 -12.39 -4.33
N ILE A 65 -11.79 -11.98 -3.05
CA ILE A 65 -10.70 -11.09 -2.63
C ILE A 65 -9.34 -11.74 -2.91
N GLN A 66 -9.16 -13.01 -2.55
CA GLN A 66 -7.89 -13.72 -2.79
C GLN A 66 -7.54 -13.82 -4.27
N ASN A 67 -8.52 -14.19 -5.11
CA ASN A 67 -8.30 -14.31 -6.55
C ASN A 67 -7.90 -12.98 -7.18
N LEU A 68 -8.60 -11.90 -6.80
CA LEU A 68 -8.26 -10.57 -7.28
C LEU A 68 -6.86 -10.14 -6.82
N LEU A 69 -6.49 -10.40 -5.55
CA LEU A 69 -5.16 -10.08 -5.05
C LEU A 69 -4.07 -10.77 -5.89
N ILE A 70 -4.26 -12.03 -6.28
CA ILE A 70 -3.32 -12.75 -7.16
C ILE A 70 -3.25 -12.08 -8.53
N ILE A 71 -4.40 -11.78 -9.15
CA ILE A 71 -4.48 -11.16 -10.47
C ILE A 71 -3.84 -9.76 -10.47
N ALA A 72 -4.06 -8.97 -9.41
CA ALA A 72 -3.50 -7.63 -9.28
C ALA A 72 -2.00 -7.64 -8.93
N ALA A 73 -1.54 -8.61 -8.13
CA ALA A 73 -0.13 -8.74 -7.75
C ALA A 73 0.75 -9.14 -8.94
N LEU A 74 0.23 -9.92 -9.89
CA LEU A 74 0.99 -10.39 -11.04
C LEU A 74 1.60 -9.26 -11.90
N PRO A 75 0.84 -8.29 -12.46
CA PRO A 75 1.44 -7.19 -13.21
C PRO A 75 2.32 -6.29 -12.32
N PHE A 76 1.94 -6.09 -11.06
CA PHE A 76 2.74 -5.28 -10.13
C PHE A 76 4.11 -5.93 -9.82
N SER A 77 4.18 -7.26 -9.80
CA SER A 77 5.46 -7.98 -9.61
C SER A 77 6.47 -7.67 -10.71
N VAL A 78 6.02 -7.51 -11.95
CA VAL A 78 6.87 -7.10 -13.08
C VAL A 78 7.44 -5.70 -12.86
N VAL A 79 6.62 -4.78 -12.35
CA VAL A 79 7.05 -3.41 -12.00
C VAL A 79 8.10 -3.45 -10.89
N ILE A 80 7.91 -4.27 -9.85
CA ILE A 80 8.89 -4.43 -8.77
C ILE A 80 10.23 -4.94 -9.31
N ILE A 81 10.22 -5.95 -10.18
CA ILE A 81 11.46 -6.48 -10.79
C ILE A 81 12.19 -5.37 -11.57
N ALA A 82 11.45 -4.57 -12.36
CA ALA A 82 12.02 -3.44 -13.08
C ALA A 82 12.59 -2.37 -12.12
N MET A 83 11.90 -2.08 -11.01
CA MET A 83 12.40 -1.15 -9.98
C MET A 83 13.69 -1.66 -9.34
N ILE A 84 13.80 -2.96 -9.04
CA ILE A 84 15.02 -3.56 -8.49
C ILE A 84 16.19 -3.38 -9.48
N TRP A 85 15.98 -3.65 -10.77
CA TRP A 85 17.01 -3.43 -11.78
C TRP A 85 17.42 -1.95 -11.91
N SER A 86 16.44 -1.04 -11.89
CA SER A 86 16.70 0.40 -11.92
C SER A 86 17.51 0.86 -10.69
N LEU A 87 17.20 0.32 -9.51
CA LEU A 87 17.92 0.63 -8.28
C LEU A 87 19.36 0.13 -8.34
N LEU A 88 19.59 -1.11 -8.76
CA LEU A 88 20.95 -1.67 -8.89
C LEU A 88 21.79 -0.90 -9.90
N LYS A 89 21.19 -0.49 -11.02
CA LYS A 89 21.84 0.38 -12.01
C LYS A 89 22.21 1.72 -11.40
N SER A 90 21.26 2.39 -10.72
CA SER A 90 21.51 3.70 -10.09
C SER A 90 22.61 3.63 -9.03
N LEU A 91 22.65 2.56 -8.22
CA LEU A 91 23.69 2.35 -7.21
C LEU A 91 25.05 2.04 -7.86
N SER A 92 25.09 1.33 -8.98
CA SER A 92 26.33 1.08 -9.71
C SER A 92 26.88 2.32 -10.43
N GLU A 93 26.01 3.27 -10.78
CA GLU A 93 26.38 4.56 -11.36
C GLU A 93 26.77 5.60 -10.29
N GLU A 94 26.46 5.34 -9.02
CA GLU A 94 26.83 6.19 -7.89
C GLU A 94 28.35 6.11 -7.64
N LYS A 95 29.07 7.11 -8.16
CA LYS A 95 30.51 7.26 -7.97
C LYS A 95 30.80 7.35 -6.46
N PRO A 96 31.73 6.57 -5.89
CA PRO A 96 32.06 6.68 -4.47
C PRO A 96 32.45 8.12 -4.18
N ARG A 97 31.73 8.74 -3.23
CA ARG A 97 31.96 10.13 -2.81
C ARG A 97 33.42 10.29 -2.42
N ASN A 98 34.20 10.88 -3.32
CA ASN A 98 35.60 11.20 -3.10
C ASN A 98 35.65 12.26 -2.00
N SER A 99 35.81 11.80 -0.77
CA SER A 99 36.15 12.61 0.40
C SER A 99 37.57 13.13 0.24
N ASN A 100 37.77 14.11 -0.65
CA ASN A 100 38.98 14.90 -0.76
C ASN A 100 38.62 16.37 -0.95
N LYS A 101 38.16 16.99 0.15
CA LYS A 101 38.61 18.26 0.75
C LYS A 101 37.54 18.79 1.70
#